data_AF-X1URQ1-F1
#
_entry.id   AF-X1URQ1-F1
#
_cell.length_a   1.000
_cell.length_b   1.000
_cell.length_c   1.000
_cell.angle_alpha   90.00
_cell.angle_beta   90.00
_cell.angle_gamma   90.00
#
_symmetry.space_group_name_H-M   'P 1'
#
loop_
_entity.id
_entity.type
_entity.pdbx_description
1 polymer ?
#
loop_
_entity_poly.entity_id
_entity_poly.type
_entity_poly.pdbx_seq_one_letter_code
_entity_poly.pdbx_strand_id
1 'polypeptide(L)'
;MTNKGYALARAGLIRVLTAYSGITTADGAVDGTTIIDENLDDRNDFVTEKTILIMSGDAKDEDKGALSFVKTHPATITLQGTGFNAQIKAGTIYRILNISSIEIDVARIEAKLDTVVTAADP
;
A
#
# COMPACT_ATOMS: atom_id res chain seq x y z
N MET A 1 -12.12 24.45 27.65
CA MET A 1 -12.30 24.83 26.23
C MET A 1 -11.18 24.22 25.43
N THR A 2 -11.42 23.14 24.68
CA THR A 2 -10.41 22.56 23.78
C THR A 2 -10.16 23.55 22.65
N ASN A 3 -8.94 24.10 22.57
CA ASN A 3 -8.58 25.08 21.55
C ASN A 3 -8.78 24.44 20.16
N LYS A 4 -9.68 24.98 19.33
CA LYS A 4 -10.05 24.42 18.02
C LYS A 4 -8.82 24.22 17.12
N GLY A 5 -7.80 25.08 17.23
CA GLY A 5 -6.53 24.93 16.52
C GLY A 5 -5.73 23.69 16.93
N TYR A 6 -5.71 23.36 18.23
CA TYR A 6 -5.09 22.12 18.73
C TYR A 6 -5.84 20.87 18.26
N ALA A 7 -7.17 20.93 18.18
CA ALA A 7 -7.97 19.81 17.68
C ALA A 7 -7.73 19.53 16.19
N LEU A 8 -7.63 20.58 15.37
CA LEU A 8 -7.30 20.50 13.94
C LEU A 8 -5.88 19.97 13.71
N ALA A 9 -4.89 20.49 14.45
CA ALA A 9 -3.51 20.02 14.35
C ALA A 9 -3.36 18.55 14.78
N ARG A 10 -4.03 18.14 15.86
CA ARG A 10 -4.05 16.74 16.31
C ARG A 10 -4.73 15.81 15.30
N ALA A 11 -5.84 16.23 14.70
CA ALA A 11 -6.51 15.44 13.65
C ALA A 11 -5.64 15.32 12.39
N GLY A 12 -4.94 16.38 11.99
CA GLY A 12 -3.96 16.35 10.90
C GLY A 12 -2.79 15.41 11.19
N LEU A 13 -2.21 15.50 12.40
CA LEU A 13 -1.13 14.61 12.83
C LEU A 13 -1.57 13.14 12.86
N ILE A 14 -2.75 12.84 13.43
CA ILE A 14 -3.31 11.48 13.42
C ILE A 14 -3.57 11.02 11.99
N ARG A 15 -4.07 11.88 11.10
CA ARG A 15 -4.34 11.52 9.70
C ARG A 15 -3.06 11.18 8.94
N VAL A 16 -1.99 11.96 9.13
CA VAL A 16 -0.66 11.67 8.55
C VAL A 16 -0.07 10.39 9.15
N LEU A 17 -0.25 10.17 10.46
CA LEU A 17 0.24 8.98 11.15
C LEU A 17 -0.55 7.70 10.80
N THR A 18 -1.79 7.85 10.32
CA THR A 18 -2.69 6.73 9.99
C THR A 18 -2.77 6.44 8.49
N ALA A 19 -2.59 7.42 7.61
CA ALA A 19 -2.55 7.17 6.16
C ALA A 19 -1.87 8.27 5.33
N TYR A 20 -1.00 7.86 4.40
CA TYR A 20 -0.53 8.71 3.29
C TYR A 20 -1.55 8.71 2.14
N SER A 21 -1.55 9.75 1.32
CA SER A 21 -2.40 9.83 0.11
C SER A 21 -1.53 10.30 -1.05
N GLY A 22 -1.64 9.61 -2.18
CA GLY A 22 -0.86 9.87 -3.39
C GLY A 22 -1.73 9.90 -4.63
N ILE A 23 -1.11 10.26 -5.74
CA ILE A 23 -1.70 10.26 -7.07
C ILE A 23 -0.70 9.65 -8.04
N THR A 24 -1.10 8.62 -8.77
CA THR A 24 -0.20 7.96 -9.71
C THR A 24 0.24 8.91 -10.82
N THR A 25 1.51 8.84 -11.19
CA THR A 25 2.09 9.68 -12.25
C THR A 25 2.20 8.95 -13.58
N ALA A 26 2.19 7.62 -13.55
CA ALA A 26 2.24 6.77 -14.72
C ALA A 26 1.30 5.56 -14.58
N ASP A 27 1.09 4.87 -15.71
CA ASP A 27 0.32 3.65 -15.74
C ASP A 27 1.12 2.49 -15.13
N GLY A 28 0.52 1.79 -14.17
CA GLY A 28 1.05 0.54 -13.63
C GLY A 28 0.95 -0.62 -14.61
N ALA A 29 1.30 -1.81 -14.13
CA ALA A 29 1.19 -3.05 -14.89
C ALA A 29 -0.28 -3.33 -15.25
N VAL A 30 -0.50 -3.88 -16.46
CA VAL A 30 -1.84 -4.12 -17.01
C VAL A 30 -2.67 -5.07 -16.14
N ASP A 31 -2.00 -5.97 -15.43
CA ASP A 31 -2.61 -6.90 -14.48
C ASP A 31 -2.92 -6.27 -13.11
N GLY A 32 -2.72 -4.96 -12.95
CA GLY A 32 -3.05 -4.25 -11.71
C GLY A 32 -2.10 -4.57 -10.55
N THR A 33 -0.93 -5.18 -10.80
CA THR A 33 0.03 -5.59 -9.75
C THR A 33 0.97 -4.47 -9.31
N THR A 34 0.99 -3.33 -10.00
CA THR A 34 1.86 -2.21 -9.63
C THR A 34 1.16 -0.86 -9.63
N ILE A 35 1.70 0.04 -8.80
CA ILE A 35 1.35 1.46 -8.74
C ILE A 35 2.63 2.25 -8.99
N ILE A 36 2.58 3.23 -9.90
CA ILE A 36 3.70 4.11 -10.20
C ILE A 36 3.36 5.53 -9.78
N ASP A 37 4.17 6.09 -8.88
CA ASP A 37 4.02 7.47 -8.38
C ASP A 37 5.40 8.08 -8.12
N GLU A 38 5.87 8.90 -9.07
CA GLU A 38 7.16 9.60 -9.00
C GLU A 38 7.26 10.57 -7.81
N ASN A 39 6.14 10.98 -7.18
CA ASN A 39 6.22 11.81 -5.97
C ASN A 39 6.73 11.04 -4.74
N LEU A 40 6.84 9.71 -4.86
CA LEU A 40 7.45 8.83 -3.89
C LEU A 40 8.96 8.60 -4.13
N ASP A 41 9.54 9.19 -5.18
CA ASP A 41 10.97 9.09 -5.46
C ASP A 41 11.80 9.52 -4.23
N ASP A 42 12.86 8.75 -3.96
CA ASP A 42 13.81 8.92 -2.85
C ASP A 42 13.21 8.93 -1.43
N ARG A 43 11.90 8.68 -1.28
CA ARG A 43 11.28 8.59 0.04
C ARG A 43 11.73 7.35 0.79
N ASN A 44 11.74 7.47 2.12
CA ASN A 44 11.93 6.31 2.99
C ASN A 44 10.77 5.33 2.81
N ASP A 45 11.07 4.04 2.98
CA ASP A 45 10.07 3.00 2.87
C ASP A 45 9.11 3.03 4.07
N PHE A 46 7.94 3.62 3.85
CA PHE A 46 6.78 3.57 4.73
C PHE A 46 5.60 2.84 4.06
N VAL A 47 5.87 2.08 3.00
CA VAL A 47 4.87 1.51 2.10
C VAL A 47 4.83 0.00 2.18
N THR A 48 6.00 -0.64 2.27
CA THR A 48 6.09 -2.10 2.38
C THR A 48 5.30 -2.60 3.60
N GLU A 49 4.57 -3.70 3.41
CA GLU A 49 3.66 -4.29 4.41
C GLU A 49 2.50 -3.38 4.85
N LYS A 50 2.15 -2.36 4.06
CA LYS A 50 0.97 -1.53 4.30
C LYS A 50 -0.15 -1.87 3.34
N THR A 51 -1.36 -1.51 3.73
CA THR A 51 -2.54 -1.66 2.86
C THR A 51 -2.68 -0.43 1.98
N ILE A 52 -2.92 -0.61 0.69
CA ILE A 52 -3.21 0.46 -0.25
C ILE A 52 -4.67 0.38 -0.66
N LEU A 53 -5.39 1.49 -0.49
CA LEU A 53 -6.77 1.68 -0.88
C LEU A 53 -6.86 2.60 -2.10
N ILE A 54 -7.51 2.15 -3.17
CA ILE A 54 -7.75 2.94 -4.37
C ILE A 54 -9.01 3.81 -4.20
N MET A 55 -8.87 5.11 -4.41
CA MET A 55 -9.94 6.09 -4.17
C MET A 55 -10.65 6.56 -5.44
N SER A 56 -10.11 6.26 -6.62
CA SER A 56 -10.65 6.68 -7.92
C SER A 56 -10.28 5.72 -9.05
N GLY A 57 -10.91 5.86 -10.21
CA GLY A 57 -10.59 5.05 -11.39
C GLY A 57 -11.34 3.72 -11.43
N ASP A 58 -10.86 2.80 -12.27
CA ASP A 58 -11.54 1.54 -12.58
C ASP A 58 -11.51 0.56 -11.38
N ALA A 59 -10.44 0.56 -10.59
CA ALA A 59 -10.27 -0.25 -9.37
C ALA A 59 -10.73 0.48 -8.09
N LYS A 60 -11.66 1.44 -8.19
CA LYS A 60 -12.09 2.24 -7.04
C LYS A 60 -12.69 1.38 -5.93
N ASP A 61 -12.40 1.76 -4.69
CA ASP A 61 -12.85 1.10 -3.45
C ASP A 61 -12.20 -0.28 -3.20
N GLU A 62 -11.22 -0.70 -4.01
CA GLU A 62 -10.42 -1.90 -3.75
C GLU A 62 -9.20 -1.59 -2.87
N ASP A 63 -8.81 -2.59 -2.06
CA ASP A 63 -7.60 -2.54 -1.27
C ASP A 63 -6.69 -3.77 -1.47
N LYS A 64 -5.38 -3.55 -1.38
CA LYS A 64 -4.34 -4.59 -1.49
C LYS A 64 -3.16 -4.32 -0.59
N GLY A 65 -2.53 -5.38 -0.09
CA GLY A 65 -1.22 -5.27 0.58
C GLY A 65 -0.10 -4.86 -0.37
N ALA A 66 0.81 -4.00 0.07
CA ALA A 66 2.05 -3.69 -0.64
C ALA A 66 3.12 -4.73 -0.30
N LEU A 67 3.55 -5.48 -1.33
CA LEU A 67 4.59 -6.49 -1.24
C LEU A 67 5.98 -5.87 -1.13
N SER A 68 6.24 -4.84 -1.95
CA SER A 68 7.53 -4.16 -1.97
C SER A 68 7.39 -2.73 -2.47
N PHE A 69 8.38 -1.90 -2.11
CA PHE A 69 8.50 -0.54 -2.57
C PHE A 69 9.91 -0.25 -3.09
N VAL A 70 9.99 0.20 -4.34
CA VAL A 70 11.22 0.65 -4.98
C VAL A 70 11.15 2.16 -5.11
N LYS A 71 12.01 2.89 -4.38
CA LYS A 71 12.04 4.36 -4.36
C LYS A 71 12.83 5.01 -5.51
N THR A 72 13.41 4.20 -6.39
CA THR A 72 14.19 4.69 -7.55
C THR A 72 13.23 5.10 -8.65
N HIS A 73 13.54 6.21 -9.33
CA HIS A 73 12.70 6.75 -10.39
C HIS A 73 12.39 5.74 -11.52
N PRO A 74 11.11 5.55 -11.90
CA PRO A 74 9.93 6.03 -11.18
C PRO A 74 9.61 5.13 -9.98
N ALA A 75 9.34 5.74 -8.83
CA ALA A 75 9.03 4.99 -7.64
C ALA A 75 7.81 4.09 -7.85
N THR A 76 7.99 2.82 -7.51
CA THR A 76 7.07 1.74 -7.86
C THR A 76 6.70 0.95 -6.62
N ILE A 77 5.40 0.73 -6.44
CA ILE A 77 4.86 -0.15 -5.41
C ILE A 77 4.42 -1.43 -6.10
N THR A 78 4.91 -2.58 -5.63
CA THR A 78 4.42 -3.89 -6.06
C THR A 78 3.40 -4.39 -5.04
N LEU A 79 2.28 -4.89 -5.53
CA LEU A 79 1.16 -5.35 -4.71
C LEU A 79 1.23 -6.86 -4.49
N GLN A 80 0.58 -7.33 -3.43
CA GLN A 80 0.46 -8.74 -3.14
C GLN A 80 -0.59 -9.44 -4.02
N GLY A 81 -0.40 -10.75 -4.18
CA GLY A 81 -1.35 -11.61 -4.89
C GLY A 81 -1.47 -11.25 -6.36
N THR A 82 -2.70 -11.29 -6.88
CA THR A 82 -3.01 -11.04 -8.30
C THR A 82 -3.19 -9.56 -8.64
N GLY A 83 -2.86 -8.64 -7.72
CA GLY A 83 -3.11 -7.21 -7.91
C GLY A 83 -4.59 -6.81 -7.80
N PHE A 84 -4.89 -5.61 -8.30
CA PHE A 84 -6.26 -5.08 -8.43
C PHE A 84 -6.99 -5.64 -9.64
N ASN A 85 -8.31 -5.49 -9.69
CA ASN A 85 -9.13 -5.99 -10.81
C ASN A 85 -8.87 -5.29 -12.17
N ALA A 86 -8.12 -4.19 -12.16
CA ALA A 86 -7.84 -3.35 -13.30
C ALA A 86 -6.46 -2.69 -13.16
N GLN A 87 -5.91 -2.28 -14.29
CA GLN A 87 -4.70 -1.47 -14.34
C GLN A 87 -4.90 -0.15 -13.60
N ILE A 88 -3.95 0.19 -12.72
CA ILE A 88 -3.92 1.49 -12.06
C ILE A 88 -3.26 2.50 -13.01
N LYS A 89 -4.09 3.34 -13.64
CA LYS A 89 -3.66 4.34 -14.61
C LYS A 89 -3.12 5.60 -13.94
N ALA A 90 -2.37 6.41 -14.68
CA ALA A 90 -1.94 7.74 -14.24
C ALA A 90 -3.14 8.61 -13.82
N GLY A 91 -2.97 9.42 -12.78
CA GLY A 91 -4.02 10.27 -12.21
C GLY A 91 -4.95 9.56 -11.21
N THR A 92 -4.68 8.30 -10.89
CA THR A 92 -5.45 7.53 -9.89
C THR A 92 -5.06 7.97 -8.49
N ILE A 93 -6.05 8.37 -7.69
CA ILE A 93 -5.90 8.73 -6.29
C ILE A 93 -5.90 7.46 -5.45
N TYR A 94 -4.95 7.33 -4.53
CA TYR A 94 -4.86 6.20 -3.61
C TYR A 94 -4.47 6.66 -2.21
N ARG A 95 -4.64 5.78 -1.22
CA ARG A 95 -4.20 5.99 0.16
C ARG A 95 -3.42 4.79 0.66
N ILE A 96 -2.28 5.04 1.31
CA ILE A 96 -1.52 4.02 2.02
C ILE A 96 -1.97 4.07 3.46
N LEU A 97 -2.65 3.04 3.93
CA LEU A 97 -3.16 2.91 5.28
C LEU A 97 -2.10 2.23 6.14
N ASN A 98 -1.78 2.80 7.31
CA ASN A 98 -0.80 2.23 8.24
C ASN A 98 -1.37 1.06 9.06
N ILE A 99 -1.97 0.10 8.37
CA ILE A 99 -2.51 -1.15 8.89
C ILE A 99 -1.88 -2.31 8.10
N SER A 100 -1.54 -3.40 8.78
CA SER A 100 -1.19 -4.65 8.11
C SER A 100 -2.42 -5.16 7.35
N SER A 101 -2.26 -5.58 6.09
CA SER A 101 -3.36 -6.24 5.39
C SER A 101 -3.45 -7.69 5.86
N ILE A 102 -4.67 -8.24 5.87
CA ILE A 102 -4.89 -9.66 6.17
C ILE A 102 -4.07 -10.55 5.22
N GLU A 103 -3.93 -10.13 3.96
CA GLU A 103 -3.15 -10.85 2.94
C GLU A 103 -1.66 -10.97 3.34
N ILE A 104 -1.06 -9.89 3.88
CA ILE A 104 0.32 -9.90 4.37
C ILE A 104 0.47 -10.85 5.56
N ASP A 105 -0.48 -10.80 6.49
CA ASP A 105 -0.45 -11.63 7.69
C ASP A 105 -0.64 -13.12 7.34
N VAL A 106 -1.55 -13.44 6.42
CA VAL A 106 -1.79 -14.81 5.93
C VAL A 106 -0.56 -15.35 5.21
N ALA A 107 0.04 -14.60 4.27
CA ALA A 107 1.24 -15.04 3.56
C ALA A 107 2.41 -15.34 4.51
N ARG A 108 2.56 -14.54 5.57
CA ARG A 108 3.58 -14.76 6.62
C ARG A 108 3.28 -16.00 7.47
N ILE A 109 2.00 -16.28 7.74
CA ILE A 109 1.58 -17.49 8.46
C ILE A 109 1.82 -18.73 7.61
N GLU A 110 1.43 -18.72 6.34
CA GLU A 110 1.65 -19.82 5.39
C GLU A 110 3.14 -20.16 5.27
N ALA A 111 4.01 -19.16 5.06
CA ALA A 111 5.45 -19.37 5.00
C ALA A 111 6.02 -20.04 6.28
N LYS A 112 5.54 -19.62 7.47
CA LYS A 112 5.94 -20.25 8.73
C LYS A 112 5.41 -21.68 8.85
N LEU A 113 4.19 -21.92 8.41
CA LEU A 113 3.58 -23.25 8.42
C LEU A 113 4.35 -24.21 7.51
N ASP A 114 4.70 -23.79 6.29
CA ASP A 114 5.51 -24.58 5.36
C ASP A 114 6.86 -24.96 5.98
N THR A 115 7.47 -24.04 6.73
CA THR A 115 8.73 -24.32 7.43
C THR A 115 8.57 -25.43 8.49
N VAL A 116 7.46 -25.42 9.23
CA VAL A 116 7.15 -26.44 10.26
C VAL A 116 6.82 -27.78 9.61
N VAL A 117 6.03 -27.80 8.54
CA VAL A 117 5.69 -29.02 7.78
C VAL A 117 6.95 -29.65 7.20
N THR A 118 7.81 -28.86 6.57
CA THR A 118 9.08 -29.34 6.01
C THR A 118 10.02 -29.88 7.09
N ALA A 119 9.97 -29.35 8.31
CA ALA A 119 10.74 -29.87 9.44
C ALA A 119 10.13 -31.13 10.08
N ALA A 120 8.85 -31.41 9.83
CA ALA A 120 8.11 -32.54 10.39
C ALA A 120 8.05 -33.77 9.47
N ASP A 121 8.32 -33.61 8.17
CA ASP A 121 8.55 -34.70 7.21
C ASP A 121 10.08 -34.94 7.05
N PRO A 122 10.67 -35.95 7.72
CA PRO A 122 12.10 -36.26 7.63
C PRO A 122 12.52 -36.94 6.31
#